data_AF-A0A3P9L1U6-F1
#
_entry.id   AF-A0A3P9L1U6-F1
#
_cell.length_a   1.000
_cell.length_b   1.000
_cell.length_c   1.000
_cell.angle_alpha   90.00
_cell.angle_beta   90.00
_cell.angle_gamma   90.00
#
_symmetry.space_group_name_H-M   'P 1'
#
loop_
_entity.id
_entity.type
_entity.pdbx_description
1 polymer ?
#
loop_
_entity_poly.entity_id
_entity_poly.type
_entity_poly.pdbx_seq_one_letter_code
_entity_poly.pdbx_strand_id
1 'polypeptide(L)'
;MDYFVFVSVYKDDSGDEAPIPHEERALTQGVLKTLASKLDDLSTCNELIGKHGAALQRSLSELEELRGSNDNTDKVKAVNERATLFRITSNAMLNACRDFLDVAESHSRRWQKALHYEREQRHHLEETIEQLAKQHNSLERAWRENPSSYAGVERPQDGDVSDDNEEAEFFDAMEDSTAFITVTAAIRQLASQVSAFTFTESLFVCFKDTSTNHLQLRRTRRTRIPDKPNYSLNLWSIMKNCIGKDLSRIPMPVNFNEPLSMLQRLTEDLEYSELLDRAARCDSSLEQMCLVAAFSVSSYSTTVHRTAKPFNPLLGETYELDRLEEYGYRSISEQISHHPPAAAHHVTSQRGWTLWQHITIDSKFRGKYISVVPLGNIHLQFHSSGNHYVWSKVTSTVHNIIVGKLWIDQSGDIDIVNTTTKDTCRLKFSPYSYFSREVPRKVTGVVEDREGTAHYILSGTWDDKMESAKIVESSQGGGGSEGKQKTVYQTLQPKLLWKKYPLPENAENMHFFSSLALTLNEPEEGVAPTDSRLRPDQRLMEEGLWDEANIQKQRLEERQRQERKKREANCCKSQDIEGYQPLWFDRKTDENTGDATYFYKGGYWEAKERQNWSQCPRIF
;
A
#
# COMPACT_ATOMS: atom_id res chain seq x y z
N MET A 1 16.23 -50.82 -9.71
CA MET A 1 16.59 -51.90 -8.78
C MET A 1 16.95 -51.27 -7.45
N ASP A 2 16.17 -51.32 -6.39
CA ASP A 2 14.74 -51.52 -6.15
C ASP A 2 14.50 -51.01 -4.72
N TYR A 3 13.39 -50.30 -4.54
CA TYR A 3 12.50 -50.24 -3.37
C TYR A 3 13.04 -50.59 -1.97
N PHE A 4 12.87 -49.69 -1.00
CA PHE A 4 11.74 -49.77 -0.07
C PHE A 4 11.50 -48.46 0.71
N VAL A 5 10.22 -48.19 0.89
CA VAL A 5 9.55 -47.05 1.53
C VAL A 5 9.40 -47.31 3.04
N PHE A 6 9.57 -46.27 3.86
CA PHE A 6 8.85 -46.17 5.14
C PHE A 6 8.30 -44.75 5.31
N VAL A 7 6.98 -44.65 5.14
CA VAL A 7 6.12 -43.55 5.57
C VAL A 7 5.91 -43.73 7.07
N SER A 8 6.26 -42.71 7.87
CA SER A 8 5.82 -42.62 9.26
C SER A 8 4.68 -41.61 9.34
N VAL A 9 3.52 -42.13 9.71
CA VAL A 9 2.29 -41.41 10.03
C VAL A 9 2.45 -40.83 11.44
N TYR A 10 2.39 -39.50 11.57
CA TYR A 10 2.00 -38.87 12.83
C TYR A 10 0.65 -38.20 12.65
N LYS A 11 -0.34 -38.74 13.36
CA LYS A 11 -1.64 -38.15 13.63
C LYS A 11 -1.43 -36.91 14.50
N ASP A 12 -1.81 -35.74 14.00
CA ASP A 12 -2.22 -34.63 14.85
C ASP A 12 -3.73 -34.74 15.06
N ASP A 13 -4.12 -34.82 16.33
CA ASP A 13 -5.49 -34.76 16.80
C ASP A 13 -5.57 -33.64 17.84
N SER A 14 -6.32 -32.60 17.52
CA SER A 14 -7.06 -31.67 18.39
C SER A 14 -6.99 -30.22 17.86
N GLY A 15 -8.10 -29.79 17.27
CA GLY A 15 -8.29 -28.41 16.83
C GLY A 15 -9.43 -28.19 15.82
N ASP A 16 -10.49 -29.02 15.89
CA ASP A 16 -11.87 -28.77 15.46
C ASP A 16 -12.09 -27.84 14.23
N GLU A 17 -11.51 -28.19 13.08
CA GLU A 17 -12.15 -27.89 11.80
C GLU A 17 -13.15 -29.00 11.53
N ALA A 18 -14.45 -28.67 11.59
CA ALA A 18 -15.49 -29.55 11.09
C ALA A 18 -15.14 -29.96 9.65
N PRO A 19 -14.90 -31.26 9.38
CA PRO A 19 -14.49 -31.68 8.05
C PRO A 19 -15.66 -31.50 7.10
N ILE A 20 -15.49 -30.67 6.07
CA ILE A 20 -16.36 -30.68 4.88
C ILE A 20 -16.47 -32.14 4.44
N PRO A 21 -17.66 -32.76 4.38
CA PRO A 21 -17.77 -34.19 4.16
C PRO A 21 -17.11 -34.55 2.83
N HIS A 22 -16.08 -35.38 2.88
CA HIS A 22 -15.39 -35.92 1.70
C HIS A 22 -16.38 -36.62 0.73
N GLU A 23 -17.57 -36.99 1.21
CA GLU A 23 -18.69 -37.48 0.39
C GLU A 23 -19.25 -36.44 -0.58
N GLU A 24 -19.33 -35.16 -0.20
CA GLU A 24 -20.06 -34.15 -0.98
C GLU A 24 -19.29 -33.69 -2.23
N ARG A 25 -17.95 -33.66 -2.14
CA ARG A 25 -17.06 -33.38 -3.26
C ARG A 25 -17.07 -34.51 -4.30
N ALA A 26 -17.05 -35.76 -3.83
CA ALA A 26 -17.16 -36.94 -4.68
C ALA A 26 -18.54 -37.05 -5.36
N LEU A 27 -19.60 -36.70 -4.63
CA LEU A 27 -20.96 -36.61 -5.16
C LEU A 27 -21.06 -35.55 -6.27
N THR A 28 -20.54 -34.35 -6.05
CA THR A 28 -20.59 -33.25 -7.04
C THR A 28 -19.84 -33.59 -8.33
N GLN A 29 -18.68 -34.25 -8.21
CA GLN A 29 -17.89 -34.69 -9.36
C GLN A 29 -18.57 -35.83 -10.14
N GLY A 30 -19.28 -36.74 -9.44
CA GLY A 30 -20.09 -37.78 -10.06
C GLY A 30 -21.28 -37.22 -10.85
N VAL A 31 -21.92 -36.18 -10.34
CA VAL A 31 -23.04 -35.49 -11.01
C VAL A 31 -22.61 -34.80 -12.30
N LEU A 32 -21.48 -34.08 -12.26
CA LEU A 32 -20.94 -33.41 -13.44
C LEU A 32 -20.59 -34.42 -14.55
N LYS A 33 -20.09 -35.60 -14.18
CA LYS A 33 -19.82 -36.69 -15.13
C LYS A 33 -21.09 -37.21 -15.80
N THR A 34 -22.19 -37.35 -15.05
CA THR A 34 -23.48 -37.80 -15.58
C THR A 34 -24.09 -36.76 -16.54
N LEU A 35 -24.04 -35.48 -16.18
CA LEU A 35 -24.52 -34.39 -17.06
C LEU A 35 -23.69 -34.29 -18.34
N ALA A 36 -22.36 -34.43 -18.25
CA ALA A 36 -21.48 -34.44 -19.41
C ALA A 36 -21.83 -35.59 -20.37
N SER A 37 -22.05 -36.81 -19.84
CA SER A 37 -22.48 -37.94 -20.67
C SER A 37 -23.80 -37.70 -21.39
N LYS A 38 -24.79 -37.07 -20.72
CA LYS A 38 -26.08 -36.76 -21.35
C LYS A 38 -25.99 -35.63 -22.38
N LEU A 39 -25.04 -34.72 -22.22
CA LEU A 39 -24.73 -33.69 -23.20
C LEU A 39 -24.09 -34.28 -24.47
N ASP A 40 -23.21 -35.30 -24.31
CA ASP A 40 -22.62 -36.02 -25.44
C ASP A 40 -23.69 -36.80 -26.24
N ASP A 41 -24.64 -37.44 -25.57
CA ASP A 41 -25.80 -38.10 -26.19
C ASP A 41 -26.62 -37.11 -27.04
N LEU A 42 -26.86 -35.91 -26.48
CA LEU A 42 -27.55 -34.81 -27.17
C LEU A 42 -26.80 -34.31 -28.39
N SER A 43 -25.49 -34.11 -28.27
CA SER A 43 -24.63 -33.69 -29.38
C SER A 43 -24.68 -34.70 -30.52
N THR A 44 -24.60 -35.99 -30.18
CA THR A 44 -24.68 -37.10 -31.14
C THR A 44 -26.03 -37.11 -31.86
N CYS A 45 -27.14 -36.94 -31.13
CA CYS A 45 -28.47 -36.88 -31.73
C CYS A 45 -28.64 -35.66 -32.64
N ASN A 46 -28.09 -34.50 -32.26
CA ASN A 46 -28.15 -33.27 -33.05
C ASN A 46 -27.40 -33.42 -34.39
N GLU A 47 -26.22 -34.03 -34.39
CA GLU A 47 -25.49 -34.32 -35.63
C GLU A 47 -26.26 -35.27 -36.55
N LEU A 48 -26.87 -36.31 -35.99
CA LEU A 48 -27.65 -37.28 -36.75
C LEU A 48 -28.89 -36.65 -37.38
N ILE A 49 -29.60 -35.78 -36.64
CA ILE A 49 -30.72 -35.01 -37.17
C ILE A 49 -30.28 -34.13 -38.34
N GLY A 50 -29.15 -33.43 -38.21
CA GLY A 50 -28.59 -32.62 -39.29
C GLY A 50 -28.32 -33.47 -40.55
N LYS A 51 -27.66 -34.63 -40.39
CA LYS A 51 -27.33 -35.55 -41.49
C LYS A 51 -28.58 -36.11 -42.17
N HIS A 52 -29.54 -36.62 -41.40
CA HIS A 52 -30.77 -37.20 -41.95
C HIS A 52 -31.70 -36.13 -42.53
N GLY A 53 -31.77 -34.94 -41.94
CA GLY A 53 -32.53 -33.80 -42.45
C GLY A 53 -32.01 -33.37 -43.82
N ALA A 54 -30.69 -33.19 -43.95
CA ALA A 54 -30.07 -32.87 -45.24
C ALA A 54 -30.25 -33.96 -46.30
N ALA A 55 -30.22 -35.25 -45.91
CA ALA A 55 -30.49 -36.36 -46.82
C ALA A 55 -31.94 -36.39 -47.29
N LEU A 56 -32.89 -36.16 -46.38
CA LEU A 56 -34.32 -36.06 -46.70
C LEU A 56 -34.59 -34.89 -47.64
N GLN A 57 -34.04 -33.71 -47.33
CA GLN A 57 -34.20 -32.50 -48.14
C GLN A 57 -33.71 -32.70 -49.59
N ARG A 58 -32.51 -33.28 -49.76
CA ARG A 58 -31.99 -33.63 -51.10
C ARG A 58 -32.93 -34.54 -51.89
N SER A 59 -33.51 -35.53 -51.21
CA SER A 59 -34.42 -36.50 -51.83
C SER A 59 -35.75 -35.87 -52.24
N LEU A 60 -36.25 -34.92 -51.44
CA LEU A 60 -37.43 -34.13 -51.76
C LEU A 60 -37.17 -33.23 -52.97
N SER A 61 -36.02 -32.56 -53.04
CA SER A 61 -35.63 -31.74 -54.19
C SER A 61 -35.50 -32.57 -55.48
N GLU A 62 -34.87 -33.74 -55.42
CA GLU A 62 -34.77 -34.68 -56.56
C GLU A 62 -36.16 -35.16 -57.04
N LEU A 63 -37.14 -35.26 -56.14
CA LEU A 63 -38.51 -35.62 -56.47
C LEU A 63 -39.26 -34.47 -57.17
N GLU A 64 -39.00 -33.22 -56.76
CA GLU A 64 -39.63 -32.01 -57.30
C GLU A 64 -39.17 -31.67 -58.72
N GLU A 65 -37.90 -31.92 -59.06
CA GLU A 65 -37.30 -31.62 -60.38
C GLU A 65 -37.85 -32.49 -61.52
N LEU A 66 -38.51 -33.61 -61.23
CA LEU A 66 -38.86 -34.65 -62.21
C LEU A 66 -40.36 -34.87 -62.43
N ARG A 67 -41.17 -33.81 -62.28
CA ARG A 67 -42.64 -33.80 -62.46
C ARG A 67 -43.20 -34.25 -63.84
N GLY A 68 -42.43 -34.98 -64.66
CA GLY A 68 -42.83 -35.50 -65.97
C GLY A 68 -42.20 -36.85 -66.42
N SER A 69 -41.50 -37.60 -65.56
CA SER A 69 -40.93 -38.93 -65.93
C SER A 69 -41.68 -40.11 -65.29
N ASN A 70 -41.85 -41.23 -66.02
CA ASN A 70 -42.64 -42.40 -65.59
C ASN A 70 -41.96 -43.33 -64.56
N ASP A 71 -40.84 -42.94 -63.94
CA ASP A 71 -40.06 -43.78 -63.03
C ASP A 71 -40.09 -43.27 -61.57
N ASN A 72 -41.32 -43.03 -61.06
CA ASN A 72 -41.55 -42.33 -59.79
C ASN A 72 -41.59 -43.24 -58.55
N THR A 73 -41.80 -44.55 -58.72
CA THR A 73 -42.09 -45.46 -57.59
C THR A 73 -40.87 -45.67 -56.67
N ASP A 74 -39.68 -45.88 -57.23
CA ASP A 74 -38.47 -46.12 -56.44
C ASP A 74 -37.97 -44.86 -55.71
N LYS A 75 -38.21 -43.68 -56.29
CA LYS A 75 -37.83 -42.39 -55.69
C LYS A 75 -38.76 -42.00 -54.54
N VAL A 76 -40.06 -42.25 -54.67
CA VAL A 76 -41.02 -42.09 -53.56
C VAL A 76 -40.65 -43.02 -52.39
N LYS A 77 -40.22 -44.25 -52.68
CA LYS A 77 -39.73 -45.19 -51.65
C LYS A 77 -38.49 -44.66 -50.93
N ALA A 78 -37.51 -44.11 -51.66
CA ALA A 78 -36.30 -43.52 -51.07
C ALA A 78 -36.60 -42.29 -50.19
N VAL A 79 -37.55 -41.43 -50.59
CA VAL A 79 -38.02 -40.32 -49.75
C VAL A 79 -38.67 -40.84 -48.47
N ASN A 80 -39.52 -41.88 -48.57
CA ASN A 80 -40.20 -42.45 -47.40
C ASN A 80 -39.23 -43.12 -46.41
N GLU A 81 -38.20 -43.81 -46.90
CA GLU A 81 -37.13 -44.38 -46.08
C GLU A 81 -36.34 -43.28 -45.34
N ARG A 82 -35.95 -42.22 -46.04
CA ARG A 82 -35.21 -41.08 -45.45
C ARG A 82 -36.07 -40.26 -44.49
N ALA A 83 -37.37 -40.12 -44.76
CA ALA A 83 -38.33 -39.50 -43.85
C ALA A 83 -38.49 -40.33 -42.57
N THR A 84 -38.49 -41.66 -42.70
CA THR A 84 -38.54 -42.57 -41.56
C THR A 84 -37.28 -42.46 -40.70
N LEU A 85 -36.08 -42.42 -41.31
CA LEU A 85 -34.82 -42.21 -40.58
C LEU A 85 -34.75 -40.86 -39.86
N PHE A 86 -35.21 -39.79 -40.52
CA PHE A 86 -35.31 -38.47 -39.90
C PHE A 86 -36.29 -38.48 -38.71
N ARG A 87 -37.44 -39.15 -38.84
CA ARG A 87 -38.42 -39.29 -37.74
C ARG A 87 -37.86 -40.08 -36.56
N ILE A 88 -37.12 -41.17 -36.80
CA ILE A 88 -36.49 -41.98 -35.73
C ILE A 88 -35.47 -41.13 -34.97
N THR A 89 -34.59 -40.44 -35.69
CA THR A 89 -33.54 -39.61 -35.06
C THR A 89 -34.08 -38.35 -34.39
N SER A 90 -35.15 -37.76 -34.92
CA SER A 90 -35.91 -36.69 -34.24
C SER A 90 -36.49 -37.15 -32.90
N ASN A 91 -37.08 -38.35 -32.85
CA ASN A 91 -37.58 -38.92 -31.60
C ASN A 91 -36.44 -39.26 -30.62
N ALA A 92 -35.29 -39.75 -31.11
CA ALA A 92 -34.12 -40.01 -30.27
C ALA A 92 -33.61 -38.72 -29.60
N MET A 93 -33.55 -37.61 -30.33
CA MET A 93 -33.20 -36.30 -29.78
C MET A 93 -34.20 -35.81 -28.74
N LEU A 94 -35.51 -35.95 -29.00
CA LEU A 94 -36.53 -35.57 -28.02
C LEU A 94 -36.39 -36.34 -26.71
N ASN A 95 -36.03 -37.63 -26.78
CA ASN A 95 -35.77 -38.45 -25.61
C ASN A 95 -34.46 -38.04 -24.91
N ALA A 96 -33.37 -37.79 -25.64
CA ALA A 96 -32.11 -37.31 -25.09
C ALA A 96 -32.26 -35.94 -24.39
N CYS A 97 -33.07 -35.03 -24.96
CA CYS A 97 -33.42 -33.75 -24.33
C CYS A 97 -34.16 -33.96 -23.01
N ARG A 98 -35.14 -34.88 -22.99
CA ARG A 98 -35.90 -35.19 -21.78
C ARG A 98 -35.02 -35.77 -20.68
N ASP A 99 -34.17 -36.74 -21.02
CA ASP A 99 -33.21 -37.34 -20.09
C ASP A 99 -32.25 -36.30 -19.50
N PHE A 100 -31.73 -35.39 -20.33
CA PHE A 100 -30.85 -34.33 -19.86
C PHE A 100 -31.58 -33.37 -18.91
N LEU A 101 -32.80 -32.96 -19.26
CA LEU A 101 -33.62 -32.07 -18.43
C LEU A 101 -33.95 -32.69 -17.08
N ASP A 102 -34.33 -33.96 -17.04
CA ASP A 102 -34.64 -34.67 -15.78
C ASP A 102 -33.42 -34.74 -14.85
N VAL A 103 -32.24 -35.05 -15.41
CA VAL A 103 -30.98 -35.07 -14.65
C VAL A 103 -30.63 -33.66 -14.16
N ALA A 104 -30.70 -32.65 -15.04
CA ALA A 104 -30.39 -31.27 -14.69
C ALA A 104 -31.33 -30.70 -13.60
N GLU A 105 -32.63 -30.95 -13.70
CA GLU A 105 -33.60 -30.47 -12.72
C GLU A 105 -33.42 -31.13 -11.34
N SER A 106 -33.17 -32.45 -11.33
CA SER A 106 -32.94 -33.19 -10.09
C SER A 106 -31.71 -32.69 -9.33
N HIS A 107 -30.64 -32.31 -10.03
CA HIS A 107 -29.42 -31.79 -9.44
C HIS A 107 -29.51 -30.32 -9.06
N SER A 108 -30.21 -29.50 -9.86
CA SER A 108 -30.45 -28.09 -9.55
C SER A 108 -31.13 -27.92 -8.18
N ARG A 109 -32.17 -28.73 -7.88
CA ARG A 109 -32.84 -28.70 -6.58
C ARG A 109 -31.93 -29.09 -5.41
N ARG A 110 -30.98 -30.01 -5.63
CA ARG A 110 -30.00 -30.42 -4.60
C ARG A 110 -28.98 -29.32 -4.35
N TRP A 111 -28.44 -28.70 -5.40
CA TRP A 111 -27.51 -27.58 -5.27
C TRP A 111 -28.15 -26.35 -4.61
N GLN A 112 -29.41 -26.05 -4.90
CA GLN A 112 -30.13 -24.97 -4.21
C GLN A 112 -30.22 -25.21 -2.70
N LYS A 113 -30.46 -26.45 -2.27
CA LYS A 113 -30.50 -26.81 -0.84
C LYS A 113 -29.11 -26.73 -0.19
N ALA A 114 -28.09 -27.28 -0.83
CA ALA A 114 -26.71 -27.22 -0.32
C ALA A 114 -26.21 -25.76 -0.22
N LEU A 115 -26.48 -24.94 -1.23
CA LEU A 115 -26.14 -23.52 -1.23
C LEU A 115 -26.89 -22.75 -0.13
N HIS A 116 -28.14 -23.09 0.15
CA HIS A 116 -28.90 -22.47 1.22
C HIS A 116 -28.33 -22.84 2.59
N TYR A 117 -27.99 -24.12 2.79
CA TYR A 117 -27.34 -24.60 4.00
C TYR A 117 -25.97 -23.93 4.25
N GLU A 118 -25.13 -23.82 3.22
CA GLU A 118 -23.86 -23.08 3.30
C GLU A 118 -24.05 -21.60 3.67
N ARG A 119 -25.08 -20.94 3.12
CA ARG A 119 -25.41 -19.56 3.47
C ARG A 119 -25.85 -19.43 4.93
N GLU A 120 -26.65 -20.36 5.44
CA GLU A 120 -27.07 -20.40 6.84
C GLU A 120 -25.87 -20.64 7.77
N GLN A 121 -24.98 -21.58 7.44
CA GLN A 121 -23.76 -21.82 8.21
C GLN A 121 -22.86 -20.58 8.24
N ARG A 122 -22.66 -19.92 7.10
CA ARG A 122 -21.87 -18.69 7.02
C ARG A 122 -22.47 -17.59 7.88
N HIS A 123 -23.79 -17.41 7.83
CA HIS A 123 -24.47 -16.41 8.64
C HIS A 123 -24.31 -16.71 10.14
N HIS A 124 -24.47 -17.97 10.54
CA HIS A 124 -24.25 -18.39 11.92
C HIS A 124 -22.81 -18.16 12.40
N LEU A 125 -21.81 -18.47 11.56
CA LEU A 125 -20.41 -18.18 11.86
C LEU A 125 -20.14 -16.67 11.99
N GLU A 126 -20.74 -15.85 11.13
CA GLU A 126 -20.64 -14.39 11.22
C GLU A 126 -21.20 -13.88 12.57
N GLU A 127 -22.38 -14.38 13.00
CA GLU A 127 -22.94 -14.05 14.31
C GLU A 127 -22.04 -14.51 15.47
N THR A 128 -21.45 -15.71 15.35
CA THR A 128 -20.60 -16.28 16.40
C THR A 128 -19.29 -15.49 16.55
N ILE A 129 -18.69 -15.08 15.43
CA ILE A 129 -17.51 -14.19 15.40
C ILE A 129 -17.86 -12.83 16.01
N GLU A 130 -19.04 -12.28 15.71
CA GLU A 130 -19.49 -11.01 16.30
C GLU A 130 -19.65 -11.11 17.82
N GLN A 131 -20.21 -12.22 18.33
CA GLN A 131 -20.33 -12.46 19.77
C GLN A 131 -18.95 -12.62 20.44
N LEU A 132 -18.04 -13.38 19.83
CA LEU A 132 -16.67 -13.53 20.34
C LEU A 132 -15.91 -12.21 20.35
N ALA A 133 -16.06 -11.38 19.32
CA ALA A 133 -15.45 -10.06 19.26
C ALA A 133 -15.99 -9.12 20.36
N LYS A 134 -17.31 -9.15 20.61
CA LYS A 134 -17.95 -8.39 21.71
C LYS A 134 -17.45 -8.85 23.07
N GLN A 135 -17.34 -10.17 23.29
CA GLN A 135 -16.80 -10.73 24.51
C GLN A 135 -15.33 -10.37 24.72
N HIS A 136 -14.51 -10.44 23.66
CA HIS A 136 -13.11 -10.05 23.72
C HIS A 136 -12.94 -8.58 24.14
N ASN A 137 -13.68 -7.66 23.49
CA ASN A 137 -13.70 -6.25 23.87
C ASN A 137 -14.18 -6.02 25.31
N SER A 138 -15.13 -6.83 25.80
CA SER A 138 -15.61 -6.76 27.19
C SER A 138 -14.59 -7.27 28.20
N LEU A 139 -13.88 -8.36 27.87
CA LEU A 139 -12.81 -8.89 28.71
C LEU A 139 -11.65 -7.93 28.79
N GLU A 140 -11.29 -7.31 27.66
CA GLU A 140 -10.22 -6.32 27.58
C GLU A 140 -10.54 -5.07 28.41
N ARG A 141 -11.81 -4.61 28.42
CA ARG A 141 -12.27 -3.55 29.34
C ARG A 141 -12.18 -3.96 30.80
N ALA A 142 -12.67 -5.15 31.15
CA ALA A 142 -12.63 -5.63 32.54
C ALA A 142 -11.19 -5.81 33.06
N TRP A 143 -10.24 -6.16 32.20
CA TRP A 143 -8.82 -6.28 32.55
C TRP A 143 -8.16 -4.91 32.77
N ARG A 144 -8.60 -3.87 32.04
CA ARG A 144 -8.13 -2.49 32.21
C ARG A 144 -8.65 -1.82 33.48
N GLU A 145 -9.85 -2.17 33.92
CA GLU A 145 -10.49 -1.58 35.11
C GLU A 145 -9.94 -2.14 36.45
N ASN A 146 -9.11 -3.19 36.44
CA ASN A 146 -8.59 -3.77 37.69
C ASN A 146 -7.20 -4.44 37.55
N PRO A 147 -6.09 -3.68 37.62
CA PRO A 147 -4.74 -4.24 37.50
C PRO A 147 -4.23 -4.98 38.76
N SER A 148 -4.99 -5.02 39.85
CA SER A 148 -4.50 -5.48 41.16
C SER A 148 -5.37 -6.54 41.81
N SER A 149 -5.25 -7.79 41.34
CA SER A 149 -5.35 -8.97 42.20
C SER A 149 -4.56 -10.09 41.55
N TYR A 150 -3.55 -10.60 42.25
CA TYR A 150 -2.58 -11.66 41.87
C TYR A 150 -1.16 -11.20 41.54
N ALA A 151 -0.50 -10.60 42.53
CA ALA A 151 0.96 -10.73 42.68
C ALA A 151 1.33 -10.64 44.16
N GLY A 152 1.25 -11.77 44.86
CA GLY A 152 1.91 -11.94 46.15
C GLY A 152 3.19 -12.73 45.95
N VAL A 153 4.32 -12.08 45.64
CA VAL A 153 5.69 -12.45 46.03
C VAL A 153 6.57 -11.20 45.92
N GLU A 154 7.21 -10.84 47.03
CA GLU A 154 8.08 -9.69 47.22
C GLU A 154 9.38 -9.73 46.36
N ARG A 155 9.86 -8.56 45.94
CA ARG A 155 11.27 -8.30 45.62
C ARG A 155 11.74 -6.99 46.27
N PRO A 156 13.00 -6.91 46.76
CA PRO A 156 13.52 -5.73 47.43
C PRO A 156 14.00 -4.64 46.46
N GLN A 157 13.97 -3.42 47.00
CA GLN A 157 14.28 -2.12 46.41
C GLN A 157 15.74 -1.98 45.95
N ASP A 158 15.93 -1.31 44.80
CA ASP A 158 16.98 -0.30 44.65
C ASP A 158 16.72 0.62 43.43
N GLY A 159 16.81 1.94 43.66
CA GLY A 159 17.40 2.91 42.72
C GLY A 159 16.58 3.52 41.57
N ASP A 160 15.68 4.44 41.92
CA ASP A 160 15.27 5.68 41.22
C ASP A 160 15.76 5.98 39.77
N VAL A 161 14.83 5.92 38.80
CA VAL A 161 14.61 6.98 37.80
C VAL A 161 13.12 7.00 37.47
N SER A 162 12.46 8.12 37.75
CA SER A 162 11.06 8.43 37.47
C SER A 162 10.69 8.12 36.00
N ASP A 163 9.90 7.06 35.82
CA ASP A 163 9.18 6.70 34.59
C ASP A 163 7.68 6.94 34.85
N ASP A 164 7.33 8.20 35.10
CA ASP A 164 5.93 8.63 35.11
C ASP A 164 5.58 9.16 33.71
N ASN A 165 5.19 8.24 32.82
CA ASN A 165 4.30 8.50 31.68
C ASN A 165 3.84 7.18 31.02
N GLU A 166 3.23 6.29 31.80
CA GLU A 166 2.36 5.23 31.27
C GLU A 166 0.88 5.68 31.26
N GLU A 167 0.59 6.81 30.61
CA GLU A 167 -0.76 7.10 30.10
C GLU A 167 -0.78 6.86 28.59
N ALA A 168 -0.84 5.57 28.21
CA ALA A 168 -1.21 5.22 26.86
C ALA A 168 -2.73 5.38 26.72
N GLU A 169 -3.14 6.59 26.37
CA GLU A 169 -4.41 6.89 25.71
C GLU A 169 -4.72 5.78 24.70
N PHE A 170 -5.78 5.01 24.97
CA PHE A 170 -6.32 4.08 23.99
C PHE A 170 -7.80 4.36 23.82
N PHE A 171 -8.07 5.03 22.69
CA PHE A 171 -9.35 5.26 22.01
C PHE A 171 -10.54 4.50 22.62
N ASP A 172 -11.12 5.09 23.66
CA ASP A 172 -12.57 5.05 23.78
C ASP A 172 -13.11 5.90 22.64
N ALA A 173 -14.06 5.38 21.86
CA ALA A 173 -14.75 6.19 20.87
C ALA A 173 -15.70 7.17 21.58
N MET A 174 -15.17 8.08 22.40
CA MET A 174 -15.82 9.37 22.55
C MET A 174 -15.59 10.10 21.23
N GLU A 175 -16.68 10.28 20.48
CA GLU A 175 -16.76 11.15 19.32
C GLU A 175 -16.48 12.60 19.76
N ASP A 176 -15.26 12.93 20.16
CA ASP A 176 -14.77 14.31 20.35
C ASP A 176 -14.24 14.87 19.03
N SER A 177 -14.95 14.51 17.95
CA SER A 177 -14.73 15.15 16.67
C SER A 177 -15.36 16.53 16.73
N THR A 178 -14.58 17.56 16.37
CA THR A 178 -15.11 18.73 15.66
C THR A 178 -15.62 18.25 14.30
N ALA A 179 -16.68 17.45 14.32
CA ALA A 179 -17.28 16.89 13.12
C ALA A 179 -17.88 18.06 12.35
N PHE A 180 -17.23 18.43 11.25
CA PHE A 180 -17.78 19.44 10.35
C PHE A 180 -18.54 18.78 9.21
N ILE A 181 -19.53 19.49 8.69
CA ILE A 181 -20.32 19.07 7.53
C ILE A 181 -20.01 20.05 6.40
N THR A 182 -19.61 19.53 5.25
CA THR A 182 -19.43 20.35 4.04
C THR A 182 -20.66 20.28 3.16
N VAL A 183 -21.19 21.45 2.77
CA VAL A 183 -22.29 21.58 1.81
C VAL A 183 -21.79 22.37 0.60
N THR A 184 -21.81 21.76 -0.59
CA THR A 184 -21.44 22.48 -1.81
C THR A 184 -22.54 23.48 -2.18
N ALA A 185 -22.17 24.75 -2.33
CA ALA A 185 -23.12 25.79 -2.74
C ALA A 185 -23.67 25.50 -4.15
N ALA A 186 -25.00 25.43 -4.29
CA ALA A 186 -25.66 25.37 -5.59
C ALA A 186 -25.68 26.78 -6.19
N ILE A 187 -24.80 27.07 -7.14
CA ILE A 187 -24.78 28.38 -7.82
C ILE A 187 -26.03 28.48 -8.72
N ARG A 188 -27.08 29.16 -8.26
CA ARG A 188 -28.09 29.77 -9.13
C ARG A 188 -27.59 31.17 -9.53
N GLN A 189 -27.23 31.30 -10.81
CA GLN A 189 -26.97 32.55 -11.54
C GLN A 189 -25.97 33.54 -10.88
N LEU A 190 -24.69 33.37 -11.21
CA LEU A 190 -23.74 34.46 -11.41
C LEU A 190 -22.76 34.06 -12.52
N ALA A 191 -23.34 33.76 -13.68
CA ALA A 191 -22.60 33.58 -14.93
C ALA A 191 -22.42 34.94 -15.61
N SER A 192 -21.55 35.77 -15.06
CA SER A 192 -20.88 36.83 -15.83
C SER A 192 -19.61 37.23 -15.09
N GLN A 193 -18.46 36.99 -15.72
CA GLN A 193 -17.09 37.33 -15.28
C GLN A 193 -16.38 36.33 -14.35
N VAL A 194 -16.25 35.08 -14.77
CA VAL A 194 -15.03 34.30 -14.50
C VAL A 194 -14.71 33.51 -15.76
N SER A 195 -13.56 33.77 -16.40
CA SER A 195 -13.06 32.94 -17.50
C SER A 195 -12.88 31.51 -17.00
N ALA A 196 -13.76 30.61 -17.44
CA ALA A 196 -13.61 29.19 -17.25
C ALA A 196 -12.40 28.72 -18.07
N PHE A 197 -11.25 28.58 -17.42
CA PHE A 197 -10.17 27.73 -17.93
C PHE A 197 -10.54 26.28 -17.62
N THR A 198 -11.14 25.60 -18.59
CA THR A 198 -11.32 24.15 -18.61
C THR A 198 -9.93 23.50 -18.69
N PHE A 199 -9.42 23.02 -17.56
CA PHE A 199 -8.25 22.15 -17.51
C PHE A 199 -8.73 20.69 -17.50
N THR A 200 -9.13 20.21 -18.67
CA THR A 200 -9.35 18.78 -18.91
C THR A 200 -8.65 18.44 -20.21
N GLU A 201 -7.80 17.41 -20.15
CA GLU A 201 -6.84 16.93 -21.16
C GLU A 201 -5.46 17.63 -21.21
N SER A 202 -4.65 17.45 -20.15
CA SER A 202 -3.18 17.52 -20.30
C SER A 202 -2.39 16.70 -19.28
N LEU A 203 -2.95 15.61 -18.74
CA LEU A 203 -2.22 14.67 -17.87
C LEU A 203 -1.25 13.74 -18.64
N PHE A 204 -0.96 14.03 -19.91
CA PHE A 204 -0.01 13.26 -20.74
C PHE A 204 0.94 14.13 -21.59
N VAL A 205 1.09 15.42 -21.29
CA VAL A 205 2.10 16.25 -21.97
C VAL A 205 3.36 16.30 -21.11
N CYS A 206 4.25 15.35 -21.39
CA CYS A 206 5.68 15.53 -21.17
C CYS A 206 6.06 16.94 -21.62
N PHE A 207 6.65 17.74 -20.74
CA PHE A 207 7.19 19.06 -21.04
C PHE A 207 8.02 19.01 -22.34
N LYS A 208 7.43 19.44 -23.46
CA LYS A 208 8.19 19.92 -24.62
C LYS A 208 8.51 21.37 -24.34
N ASP A 209 9.64 21.58 -23.69
CA ASP A 209 10.26 22.90 -23.65
C ASP A 209 10.48 23.34 -25.09
N THR A 210 9.83 24.44 -25.46
CA THR A 210 10.04 25.08 -26.76
C THR A 210 11.15 26.10 -26.58
N SER A 211 12.36 25.60 -26.37
CA SER A 211 13.59 26.38 -26.44
C SER A 211 14.57 25.62 -27.32
N THR A 212 14.74 26.16 -28.52
CA THR A 212 15.63 25.73 -29.58
C THR A 212 17.07 25.56 -29.07
N ASN A 213 17.67 24.41 -29.39
CA ASN A 213 19.11 24.10 -29.40
C ASN A 213 19.82 23.62 -28.12
N HIS A 214 19.29 22.64 -27.39
CA HIS A 214 20.13 21.61 -26.74
C HIS A 214 19.34 20.28 -26.62
N LEU A 215 19.38 19.44 -27.65
CA LEU A 215 18.99 18.02 -27.57
C LEU A 215 20.07 17.25 -26.79
N GLN A 216 20.15 17.46 -25.47
CA GLN A 216 20.75 16.47 -24.59
C GLN A 216 19.74 15.32 -24.48
N LEU A 217 20.14 14.10 -24.85
CA LEU A 217 19.32 12.91 -24.64
C LEU A 217 18.96 12.84 -23.14
N ARG A 218 17.70 13.03 -22.78
CA ARG A 218 17.22 12.68 -21.43
C ARG A 218 17.61 11.23 -21.16
N ARG A 219 18.34 10.99 -20.07
CA ARG A 219 18.72 9.63 -19.65
C ARG A 219 17.47 8.77 -19.56
N THR A 220 17.46 7.63 -20.26
CA THR A 220 16.35 6.68 -20.17
C THR A 220 16.51 5.88 -18.88
N ARG A 221 15.53 5.99 -17.97
CA ARG A 221 15.52 5.28 -16.69
C ARG A 221 14.92 3.88 -16.82
N ARG A 222 15.36 2.95 -15.96
CA ARG A 222 14.78 1.59 -15.97
C ARG A 222 13.31 1.61 -15.56
N THR A 223 12.51 0.78 -16.21
CA THR A 223 11.06 0.65 -15.96
C THR A 223 10.68 -0.68 -15.35
N ARG A 224 11.65 -1.57 -15.14
CA ARG A 224 11.48 -2.90 -14.54
C ARG A 224 12.73 -3.31 -13.77
N ILE A 225 12.54 -4.23 -12.83
CA ILE A 225 13.58 -5.00 -12.13
C ILE A 225 13.27 -6.49 -12.31
N PRO A 226 14.22 -7.41 -12.01
CA PRO A 226 13.93 -8.84 -12.02
C PRO A 226 12.73 -9.19 -11.14
N ASP A 227 11.96 -10.19 -11.57
CA ASP A 227 10.80 -10.66 -10.82
C ASP A 227 11.26 -11.28 -9.48
N LYS A 228 10.58 -10.89 -8.40
CA LYS A 228 10.86 -11.45 -7.08
C LYS A 228 10.53 -12.96 -7.08
N PRO A 229 11.38 -13.80 -6.47
CA PRO A 229 11.08 -15.21 -6.27
C PRO A 229 9.74 -15.46 -5.55
N ASN A 230 9.04 -16.53 -5.93
CA ASN A 230 7.76 -16.89 -5.31
C ASN A 230 7.96 -17.67 -4.01
N TYR A 231 8.24 -16.95 -2.92
CA TYR A 231 8.26 -17.50 -1.56
C TYR A 231 7.09 -16.98 -0.73
N SER A 232 6.35 -17.89 -0.08
CA SER A 232 5.41 -17.52 0.96
C SER A 232 6.17 -17.25 2.26
N LEU A 233 5.90 -16.10 2.86
CA LEU A 233 6.58 -15.65 4.09
C LEU A 233 5.60 -15.70 5.25
N ASN A 234 5.99 -16.37 6.33
CA ASN A 234 5.23 -16.35 7.57
C ASN A 234 5.93 -15.44 8.60
N LEU A 235 5.50 -14.18 8.68
CA LEU A 235 6.10 -13.17 9.58
C LEU A 235 5.99 -13.59 11.06
N TRP A 236 4.91 -14.28 11.44
CA TRP A 236 4.71 -14.77 12.79
C TRP A 236 5.84 -15.72 13.26
N SER A 237 6.39 -16.52 12.35
CA SER A 237 7.46 -17.47 12.68
C SER A 237 8.69 -16.82 13.31
N ILE A 238 8.98 -15.57 12.93
CA ILE A 238 10.07 -14.74 13.48
C ILE A 238 9.56 -13.91 14.67
N MET A 239 8.38 -13.32 14.54
CA MET A 239 7.84 -12.35 15.50
C MET A 239 7.45 -12.95 16.85
N LYS A 240 7.12 -14.26 16.92
CA LYS A 240 6.69 -14.90 18.17
C LYS A 240 7.70 -14.76 19.33
N ASN A 241 8.99 -14.73 19.03
CA ASN A 241 10.06 -14.60 20.03
C ASN A 241 10.43 -13.14 20.35
N CYS A 242 9.72 -12.20 19.72
CA CYS A 242 10.01 -10.77 19.69
C CYS A 242 8.97 -9.93 20.45
N ILE A 243 8.00 -10.59 21.10
CA ILE A 243 6.97 -9.94 21.91
C ILE A 243 7.62 -9.08 23.01
N GLY A 244 7.24 -7.80 23.07
CA GLY A 244 7.75 -6.83 24.04
C GLY A 244 9.16 -6.31 23.80
N LYS A 245 9.83 -6.71 22.71
CA LYS A 245 11.19 -6.24 22.37
C LYS A 245 11.15 -5.14 21.32
N ASP A 246 12.16 -4.27 21.37
CA ASP A 246 12.50 -3.33 20.29
C ASP A 246 12.84 -4.10 19.00
N LEU A 247 11.98 -3.96 17.99
CA LEU A 247 12.08 -4.67 16.71
C LEU A 247 13.30 -4.26 15.89
N SER A 248 13.87 -3.09 16.15
CA SER A 248 15.07 -2.62 15.43
C SER A 248 16.29 -3.49 15.74
N ARG A 249 16.30 -4.19 16.89
CA ARG A 249 17.40 -5.04 17.36
C ARG A 249 17.31 -6.49 16.90
N ILE A 250 16.21 -6.88 16.27
CA ILE A 250 15.99 -8.25 15.80
C ILE A 250 16.38 -8.34 14.31
N PRO A 251 17.39 -9.15 13.95
CA PRO A 251 17.77 -9.33 12.56
C PRO A 251 16.66 -10.05 11.79
N MET A 252 16.10 -9.38 10.79
CA MET A 252 15.11 -9.94 9.88
C MET A 252 15.84 -10.67 8.72
N PRO A 253 15.42 -11.88 8.31
CA PRO A 253 15.94 -12.51 7.09
C PRO A 253 15.65 -11.65 5.86
N VAL A 254 16.54 -11.71 4.85
CA VAL A 254 16.41 -10.94 3.59
C VAL A 254 15.08 -11.20 2.89
N ASN A 255 14.48 -12.37 3.07
CA ASN A 255 13.22 -12.70 2.43
C ASN A 255 12.07 -11.77 2.86
N PHE A 256 12.15 -11.14 4.03
CA PHE A 256 11.17 -10.14 4.50
C PHE A 256 11.50 -8.71 4.07
N ASN A 257 12.61 -8.53 3.37
CA ASN A 257 13.03 -7.25 2.86
C ASN A 257 12.44 -6.95 1.49
N GLU A 258 12.62 -5.72 1.05
CA GLU A 258 12.55 -5.28 -0.34
C GLU A 258 13.93 -4.73 -0.74
N PRO A 259 14.29 -4.71 -2.03
CA PRO A 259 15.62 -4.31 -2.49
C PRO A 259 15.85 -2.78 -2.47
N LEU A 260 15.41 -2.10 -1.41
CA LEU A 260 15.66 -0.69 -1.13
C LEU A 260 16.09 -0.49 0.31
N SER A 261 17.03 0.43 0.51
CA SER A 261 17.47 0.92 1.81
C SER A 261 16.44 1.90 2.38
N MET A 262 16.40 2.06 3.70
CA MET A 262 15.51 3.06 4.32
C MET A 262 15.80 4.48 3.81
N LEU A 263 17.05 4.79 3.40
CA LEU A 263 17.41 6.07 2.79
C LEU A 263 16.72 6.28 1.43
N GLN A 264 16.65 5.22 0.62
CA GLN A 264 15.90 5.21 -0.64
C GLN A 264 14.40 5.33 -0.38
N ARG A 265 13.87 4.57 0.59
CA ARG A 265 12.46 4.64 1.00
C ARG A 265 12.07 6.06 1.47
N LEU A 266 12.94 6.74 2.21
CA LEU A 266 12.74 8.13 2.62
C LEU A 266 12.70 9.09 1.43
N THR A 267 13.49 8.80 0.39
CA THR A 267 13.53 9.61 -0.83
C THR A 267 12.26 9.46 -1.69
N GLU A 268 11.49 8.38 -1.51
CA GLU A 268 10.18 8.21 -2.16
C GLU A 268 9.16 9.29 -1.78
N ASP A 269 9.39 10.04 -0.69
CA ASP A 269 8.60 11.24 -0.37
C ASP A 269 8.57 12.26 -1.54
N LEU A 270 9.54 12.19 -2.45
CA LEU A 270 9.66 13.07 -3.63
C LEU A 270 8.91 12.57 -4.87
N GLU A 271 8.18 11.45 -4.79
CA GLU A 271 7.33 10.89 -5.87
C GLU A 271 6.43 11.96 -6.51
N TYR A 272 5.86 12.84 -5.68
CA TYR A 272 4.97 13.92 -6.11
C TYR A 272 5.57 15.31 -5.86
N SER A 273 6.88 15.45 -6.00
CA SER A 273 7.62 16.73 -5.86
C SER A 273 7.07 17.88 -6.74
N GLU A 274 6.37 17.57 -7.83
CA GLU A 274 5.65 18.53 -8.67
C GLU A 274 4.58 19.35 -7.90
N LEU A 275 4.05 18.82 -6.79
CA LEU A 275 3.17 19.57 -5.90
C LEU A 275 3.90 20.75 -5.27
N LEU A 276 5.18 20.58 -4.92
CA LEU A 276 6.03 21.64 -4.38
C LEU A 276 6.39 22.66 -5.46
N ASP A 277 6.62 22.23 -6.70
CA ASP A 277 6.84 23.15 -7.82
C ASP A 277 5.63 24.03 -8.11
N ARG A 278 4.42 23.47 -7.97
CA ARG A 278 3.16 24.22 -8.08
C ARG A 278 3.01 25.17 -6.89
N ALA A 279 3.32 24.70 -5.68
CA ALA A 279 3.22 25.48 -4.45
C ALA A 279 4.18 26.68 -4.46
N ALA A 280 5.38 26.53 -5.02
CA ALA A 280 6.36 27.62 -5.15
C ALA A 280 5.88 28.78 -6.05
N ARG A 281 4.85 28.55 -6.87
CA ARG A 281 4.24 29.55 -7.78
C ARG A 281 2.95 30.15 -7.21
N CYS A 282 2.51 29.74 -6.03
CA CYS A 282 1.32 30.30 -5.39
C CYS A 282 1.63 31.67 -4.76
N ASP A 283 0.74 32.63 -4.99
CA ASP A 283 0.81 33.95 -4.33
C ASP A 283 0.19 33.92 -2.93
N SER A 284 -0.82 33.07 -2.71
CA SER A 284 -1.51 32.91 -1.43
C SER A 284 -0.84 31.84 -0.56
N SER A 285 -0.51 32.18 0.69
CA SER A 285 0.03 31.23 1.68
C SER A 285 -0.95 30.10 2.00
N LEU A 286 -2.26 30.38 1.94
CA LEU A 286 -3.33 29.40 2.18
C LEU A 286 -3.47 28.41 1.01
N GLU A 287 -3.32 28.87 -0.23
CA GLU A 287 -3.29 27.98 -1.40
C GLU A 287 -1.99 27.16 -1.46
N GLN A 288 -0.87 27.79 -1.10
CA GLN A 288 0.40 27.12 -0.92
C GLN A 288 0.28 26.02 0.16
N MET A 289 -0.37 26.30 1.30
CA MET A 289 -0.64 25.33 2.37
C MET A 289 -1.46 24.13 1.88
N CYS A 290 -2.49 24.34 1.05
CA CYS A 290 -3.27 23.25 0.46
C CYS A 290 -2.39 22.25 -0.33
N LEU A 291 -1.42 22.76 -1.10
CA LEU A 291 -0.50 21.91 -1.89
C LEU A 291 0.55 21.23 -1.00
N VAL A 292 1.05 21.90 0.03
CA VAL A 292 1.95 21.29 1.03
C VAL A 292 1.24 20.15 1.77
N ALA A 293 -0.04 20.34 2.14
CA ALA A 293 -0.86 19.30 2.75
C ALA A 293 -1.07 18.10 1.81
N ALA A 294 -1.38 18.35 0.54
CA ALA A 294 -1.49 17.29 -0.46
C ALA A 294 -0.16 16.53 -0.64
N PHE A 295 0.98 17.23 -0.65
CA PHE A 295 2.31 16.63 -0.71
C PHE A 295 2.57 15.73 0.50
N SER A 296 2.29 16.20 1.70
CA SER A 296 2.43 15.41 2.94
C SER A 296 1.62 14.11 2.89
N VAL A 297 0.35 14.18 2.48
CA VAL A 297 -0.53 12.99 2.31
C VAL A 297 0.00 12.05 1.23
N SER A 298 0.46 12.59 0.10
CA SER A 298 0.89 11.80 -1.05
C SER A 298 2.06 10.84 -0.74
N SER A 299 2.89 11.18 0.26
CA SER A 299 4.04 10.37 0.68
C SER A 299 3.65 8.98 1.23
N TYR A 300 2.41 8.80 1.70
CA TYR A 300 1.93 7.50 2.19
C TYR A 300 1.37 6.60 1.08
N SER A 301 1.10 7.15 -0.10
CA SER A 301 0.43 6.40 -1.19
C SER A 301 1.26 5.22 -1.74
N THR A 302 2.58 5.26 -1.54
CA THR A 302 3.53 4.22 -1.94
C THR A 302 3.55 3.02 -0.97
N THR A 303 2.95 3.13 0.22
CA THR A 303 3.00 2.07 1.24
C THR A 303 1.90 1.03 1.13
N VAL A 304 0.83 1.28 0.37
CA VAL A 304 -0.42 0.50 0.35
C VAL A 304 -0.20 -1.02 0.26
N HIS A 305 0.73 -1.45 -0.60
CA HIS A 305 1.01 -2.87 -0.87
C HIS A 305 2.40 -3.33 -0.38
N ARG A 306 3.17 -2.43 0.24
CA ARG A 306 4.59 -2.65 0.56
C ARG A 306 4.82 -2.99 2.02
N THR A 307 4.42 -4.21 2.38
CA THR A 307 4.56 -4.78 3.73
C THR A 307 5.97 -5.31 4.03
N ALA A 308 6.83 -5.39 3.01
CA ALA A 308 8.23 -5.77 3.16
C ALA A 308 9.05 -4.62 3.79
N LYS A 309 10.06 -4.99 4.59
CA LYS A 309 10.90 -4.03 5.31
C LYS A 309 12.03 -3.53 4.38
N PRO A 310 12.29 -2.22 4.26
CA PRO A 310 13.52 -1.78 3.61
C PRO A 310 14.76 -2.24 4.40
N PHE A 311 15.92 -2.32 3.74
CA PHE A 311 17.17 -2.58 4.45
C PHE A 311 17.44 -1.47 5.45
N ASN A 312 17.80 -1.85 6.70
CA ASN A 312 18.25 -0.88 7.69
C ASN A 312 19.63 -0.36 7.23
N PRO A 313 19.81 0.95 6.99
CA PRO A 313 21.07 1.47 6.48
C PRO A 313 22.20 1.26 7.49
N LEU A 314 23.41 1.02 6.99
CA LEU A 314 24.61 0.99 7.83
C LEU A 314 24.90 2.42 8.32
N LEU A 315 25.56 2.57 9.48
CA LEU A 315 25.95 3.89 9.97
C LEU A 315 26.93 4.55 8.98
N GLY A 316 26.62 5.77 8.54
CA GLY A 316 27.37 6.47 7.48
C GLY A 316 27.07 6.02 6.07
N GLU A 317 26.10 5.11 5.86
CA GLU A 317 25.53 4.86 4.54
C GLU A 317 24.89 6.15 4.02
N THR A 318 25.07 6.41 2.73
CA THR A 318 24.52 7.59 2.05
C THR A 318 23.61 7.16 0.92
N TYR A 319 22.72 8.04 0.50
CA TYR A 319 22.00 7.87 -0.76
C TYR A 319 21.74 9.22 -1.41
N GLU A 320 22.18 9.36 -2.66
CA GLU A 320 21.85 10.52 -3.50
C GLU A 320 20.78 10.20 -4.55
N LEU A 321 19.94 11.19 -4.85
CA LEU A 321 19.04 11.18 -6.00
C LEU A 321 19.23 12.49 -6.78
N ASP A 322 20.02 12.45 -7.84
CA ASP A 322 20.17 13.58 -8.75
C ASP A 322 19.15 13.49 -9.90
N ARG A 323 18.25 14.48 -9.92
CA ARG A 323 17.21 14.63 -10.94
C ARG A 323 17.13 16.08 -11.43
N LEU A 324 18.24 16.83 -11.38
CA LEU A 324 18.25 18.23 -11.80
C LEU A 324 17.77 18.41 -13.25
N GLU A 325 18.22 17.55 -14.16
CA GLU A 325 17.82 17.61 -15.58
C GLU A 325 16.35 17.20 -15.83
N GLU A 326 15.82 16.26 -15.03
CA GLU A 326 14.49 15.67 -15.23
C GLU A 326 13.39 16.46 -14.50
N TYR A 327 13.62 16.77 -13.22
CA TYR A 327 12.65 17.34 -12.30
C TYR A 327 13.12 18.64 -11.62
N GLY A 328 14.37 19.07 -11.82
CA GLY A 328 14.89 20.31 -11.26
C GLY A 328 15.29 20.22 -9.78
N TYR A 329 15.37 19.01 -9.20
CA TYR A 329 15.81 18.82 -7.83
C TYR A 329 16.91 17.77 -7.73
N ARG A 330 17.66 17.81 -6.62
CA ARG A 330 18.52 16.71 -6.18
C ARG A 330 18.42 16.54 -4.68
N SER A 331 18.64 15.32 -4.19
CA SER A 331 18.66 15.03 -2.77
C SER A 331 19.86 14.22 -2.34
N ILE A 332 20.21 14.36 -1.07
CA ILE A 332 21.22 13.58 -0.36
C ILE A 332 20.68 13.18 1.00
N SER A 333 20.92 11.94 1.39
CA SER A 333 20.61 11.42 2.71
C SER A 333 21.78 10.63 3.29
N GLU A 334 21.86 10.59 4.62
CA GLU A 334 22.90 9.90 5.36
C GLU A 334 22.29 9.23 6.61
N GLN A 335 22.72 8.01 6.91
CA GLN A 335 22.41 7.35 8.17
C GLN A 335 23.29 7.93 9.29
N ILE A 336 22.73 8.86 10.03
CA ILE A 336 23.41 9.65 11.07
C ILE A 336 23.48 8.95 12.43
N SER A 337 22.59 7.98 12.70
CA SER A 337 22.59 7.18 13.93
C SER A 337 22.08 5.77 13.66
N HIS A 338 22.55 4.79 14.42
CA HIS A 338 22.09 3.40 14.30
C HIS A 338 21.32 2.91 15.53
N HIS A 339 21.51 3.54 16.70
CA HIS A 339 20.81 3.20 17.94
C HIS A 339 20.45 4.46 18.73
N PRO A 340 19.23 5.00 18.58
CA PRO A 340 18.18 4.55 17.66
C PRO A 340 18.54 4.84 16.18
N PRO A 341 18.00 4.08 15.19
CA PRO A 341 18.24 4.35 13.78
C PRO A 341 17.67 5.70 13.37
N ALA A 342 18.53 6.60 12.88
CA ALA A 342 18.13 7.90 12.37
C ALA A 342 18.83 8.24 11.05
N ALA A 343 18.10 8.91 10.17
CA ALA A 343 18.58 9.40 8.88
C ALA A 343 18.36 10.91 8.77
N ALA A 344 19.33 11.61 8.18
CA ALA A 344 19.16 12.99 7.73
C ALA A 344 18.94 13.00 6.23
N HIS A 345 18.10 13.91 5.74
CA HIS A 345 17.76 14.04 4.32
C HIS A 345 17.65 15.52 3.97
N HIS A 346 18.25 15.92 2.86
CA HIS A 346 18.22 17.28 2.33
C HIS A 346 17.97 17.26 0.83
N VAL A 347 17.09 18.15 0.37
CA VAL A 347 16.67 18.30 -1.01
C VAL A 347 16.79 19.75 -1.42
N THR A 348 17.47 20.00 -2.54
CA THR A 348 17.56 21.32 -3.15
C THR A 348 16.85 21.29 -4.50
N SER A 349 15.94 22.24 -4.72
CA SER A 349 15.27 22.42 -6.01
C SER A 349 15.66 23.76 -6.65
N GLN A 350 15.94 23.72 -7.95
CA GLN A 350 16.08 24.90 -8.81
C GLN A 350 14.74 25.60 -9.08
N ARG A 351 13.61 24.98 -8.66
CA ARG A 351 12.24 25.49 -8.83
C ARG A 351 11.74 26.27 -7.61
N GLY A 352 12.64 26.68 -6.72
CA GLY A 352 12.33 27.67 -5.67
C GLY A 352 11.91 27.09 -4.32
N TRP A 353 12.30 25.86 -4.00
CA TRP A 353 12.03 25.23 -2.70
C TRP A 353 13.21 24.39 -2.19
N THR A 354 13.30 24.26 -0.88
CA THR A 354 14.27 23.42 -0.17
C THR A 354 13.53 22.62 0.89
N LEU A 355 13.81 21.32 0.96
CA LEU A 355 13.25 20.42 1.97
C LEU A 355 14.38 19.80 2.78
N TRP A 356 14.24 19.74 4.09
CA TRP A 356 15.13 18.98 4.96
C TRP A 356 14.36 18.30 6.07
N GLN A 357 14.86 17.16 6.50
CA GLN A 357 14.28 16.41 7.62
C GLN A 357 15.37 15.57 8.27
N HIS A 358 15.17 15.29 9.55
CA HIS A 358 15.79 14.15 10.19
C HIS A 358 14.67 13.25 10.70
N ILE A 359 14.84 11.95 10.56
CA ILE A 359 13.81 10.98 10.93
C ILE A 359 14.42 9.84 11.72
N THR A 360 13.79 9.52 12.85
CA THR A 360 14.06 8.33 13.67
C THR A 360 12.84 7.43 13.61
N ILE A 361 13.03 6.13 13.40
CA ILE A 361 11.91 5.19 13.32
C ILE A 361 11.85 4.37 14.62
N ASP A 362 10.78 4.54 15.38
CA ASP A 362 10.42 3.63 16.48
C ASP A 362 9.45 2.56 15.97
N SER A 363 9.58 1.32 16.43
CA SER A 363 8.75 0.21 15.98
C SER A 363 8.43 -0.74 17.12
N LYS A 364 7.13 -0.87 17.43
CA LYS A 364 6.63 -1.65 18.55
C LYS A 364 5.70 -2.75 18.08
N PHE A 365 5.98 -3.98 18.51
CA PHE A 365 5.08 -5.11 18.28
C PHE A 365 4.00 -5.17 19.37
N ARG A 366 2.73 -5.08 18.98
CA ARG A 366 1.56 -5.09 19.88
C ARG A 366 0.70 -6.34 19.69
N GLY A 367 1.34 -7.50 19.50
CA GLY A 367 0.66 -8.79 19.32
C GLY A 367 0.05 -8.95 17.93
N LYS A 368 -1.14 -8.39 17.65
CA LYS A 368 -1.80 -8.58 16.34
C LYS A 368 -1.20 -7.70 15.23
N TYR A 369 -0.54 -6.60 15.60
CA TYR A 369 -0.03 -5.60 14.68
C TYR A 369 1.34 -5.05 15.11
N ILE A 370 2.08 -4.48 14.16
CA ILE A 370 3.27 -3.67 14.41
C ILE A 370 2.89 -2.21 14.20
N SER A 371 3.23 -1.34 15.16
CA SER A 371 3.11 0.11 15.03
C SER A 371 4.49 0.69 14.74
N VAL A 372 4.58 1.46 13.66
CA VAL A 372 5.80 2.14 13.20
C VAL A 372 5.57 3.64 13.35
N VAL A 373 6.33 4.26 14.25
CA VAL A 373 6.20 5.67 14.62
C VAL A 373 7.41 6.43 14.09
N PRO A 374 7.25 7.23 13.03
CA PRO A 374 8.28 8.15 12.57
C PRO A 374 8.37 9.36 13.51
N LEU A 375 9.55 9.62 14.04
CA LEU A 375 9.86 10.74 14.92
C LEU A 375 10.78 11.73 14.19
N GLY A 376 10.48 13.02 14.30
CA GLY A 376 11.24 14.11 13.69
C GLY A 376 10.38 14.98 12.78
N ASN A 377 10.84 16.22 12.60
CA ASN A 377 10.14 17.24 11.83
C ASN A 377 10.64 17.28 10.38
N ILE A 378 9.70 17.52 9.48
CA ILE A 378 9.96 17.84 8.07
C ILE A 378 9.83 19.35 7.92
N HIS A 379 10.84 19.94 7.29
CA HIS A 379 10.91 21.36 7.03
C HIS A 379 10.90 21.60 5.52
N LEU A 380 10.11 22.57 5.09
CA LEU A 380 10.00 22.99 3.70
C LEU A 380 10.00 24.51 3.62
N GLN A 381 10.97 25.06 2.90
CA GLN A 381 11.08 26.49 2.68
C GLN A 381 10.90 26.83 1.21
N PHE A 382 10.04 27.82 0.92
CA PHE A 382 9.89 28.40 -0.40
C PHE A 382 10.68 29.70 -0.51
N HIS A 383 11.51 29.82 -1.54
CA HIS A 383 12.50 30.90 -1.65
C HIS A 383 11.88 32.25 -2.01
N SER A 384 10.85 32.25 -2.86
CA SER A 384 10.18 33.47 -3.33
C SER A 384 9.31 34.13 -2.26
N SER A 385 8.49 33.33 -1.56
CA SER A 385 7.61 33.83 -0.51
C SER A 385 8.30 33.94 0.85
N GLY A 386 9.40 33.21 1.08
CA GLY A 386 10.03 33.08 2.40
C GLY A 386 9.20 32.27 3.39
N ASN A 387 8.10 31.64 2.95
CA ASN A 387 7.29 30.77 3.81
C ASN A 387 8.06 29.51 4.19
N HIS A 388 7.99 29.15 5.48
CA HIS A 388 8.64 27.97 6.03
C HIS A 388 7.61 27.11 6.77
N TYR A 389 7.34 25.92 6.21
CA TYR A 389 6.37 24.96 6.72
C TYR A 389 7.07 23.86 7.50
N VAL A 390 6.49 23.49 8.64
CA VAL A 390 6.98 22.41 9.52
C VAL A 390 5.83 21.46 9.85
N TRP A 391 6.08 20.14 9.74
CA TRP A 391 5.12 19.10 10.14
C TRP A 391 5.82 17.77 10.47
N SER A 392 5.07 16.84 11.05
CA SER A 392 5.54 15.48 11.39
C SER A 392 4.70 14.42 10.69
N LYS A 393 5.24 13.20 10.57
CA LYS A 393 4.53 12.06 9.97
C LYS A 393 3.61 11.37 10.98
N VAL A 394 2.58 10.68 10.48
CA VAL A 394 1.66 9.86 11.29
C VAL A 394 2.17 8.44 11.49
N THR A 395 1.49 7.69 12.35
CA THR A 395 1.83 6.29 12.63
C THR A 395 1.37 5.38 11.50
N SER A 396 2.27 4.48 11.06
CA SER A 396 1.92 3.37 10.17
C SER A 396 1.67 2.10 10.98
N THR A 397 0.55 1.42 10.73
CA THR A 397 0.21 0.16 11.40
C THR A 397 0.20 -0.99 10.40
N VAL A 398 1.03 -2.01 10.65
CA VAL A 398 1.03 -3.26 9.89
C VAL A 398 0.16 -4.28 10.62
N HIS A 399 -1.01 -4.56 10.08
CA HIS A 399 -1.99 -5.48 10.67
C HIS A 399 -1.75 -6.94 10.28
N ASN A 400 -2.39 -7.84 11.01
CA ASN A 400 -2.44 -9.29 10.73
C ASN A 400 -1.07 -10.00 10.81
N ILE A 401 -0.22 -9.57 11.74
CA ILE A 401 1.13 -10.15 11.92
C ILE A 401 1.09 -11.63 12.30
N ILE A 402 0.03 -12.06 13.00
CA ILE A 402 -0.16 -13.44 13.47
C ILE A 402 -0.96 -14.26 12.44
N VAL A 403 -2.14 -13.76 12.04
CA VAL A 403 -3.09 -14.48 11.19
C VAL A 403 -3.72 -13.53 10.17
N GLY A 404 -3.77 -13.97 8.92
CA GLY A 404 -4.39 -13.26 7.80
C GLY A 404 -3.37 -12.61 6.85
N LYS A 405 -3.89 -11.96 5.81
CA LYS A 405 -3.05 -11.19 4.89
C LYS A 405 -2.58 -9.90 5.56
N LEU A 406 -1.28 -9.63 5.52
CA LEU A 406 -0.69 -8.38 5.98
C LEU A 406 -1.24 -7.20 5.17
N TRP A 407 -1.57 -6.11 5.86
CA TRP A 407 -1.97 -4.85 5.24
C TRP A 407 -1.55 -3.67 6.11
N ILE A 408 -1.43 -2.50 5.50
CA ILE A 408 -0.96 -1.27 6.15
C ILE A 408 -2.11 -0.29 6.28
N ASP A 409 -2.21 0.32 7.45
CA ASP A 409 -3.03 1.50 7.72
C ASP A 409 -2.17 2.69 8.11
N GLN A 410 -2.68 3.89 7.89
CA GLN A 410 -2.08 5.16 8.31
C GLN A 410 -3.09 5.91 9.17
N SER A 411 -2.70 6.27 10.39
CA SER A 411 -3.62 6.91 11.34
C SER A 411 -2.93 7.89 12.28
N GLY A 412 -3.70 8.89 12.70
CA GLY A 412 -3.24 10.01 13.53
C GLY A 412 -3.47 11.35 12.85
N ASP A 413 -2.96 12.40 13.47
CA ASP A 413 -3.13 13.77 13.00
C ASP A 413 -1.79 14.36 12.54
N ILE A 414 -1.83 15.20 11.50
CA ILE A 414 -0.70 16.03 11.08
C ILE A 414 -1.11 17.48 11.24
N ASP A 415 -0.37 18.22 12.06
CA ASP A 415 -0.43 19.68 12.10
C ASP A 415 0.70 20.25 11.23
N ILE A 416 0.34 20.89 10.12
CA ILE A 416 1.26 21.62 9.26
C ILE A 416 1.20 23.09 9.65
N VAL A 417 2.34 23.66 10.03
CA VAL A 417 2.42 25.05 10.50
C VAL A 417 3.32 25.85 9.56
N ASN A 418 2.80 26.95 9.02
CA ASN A 418 3.65 27.97 8.39
C ASN A 418 4.24 28.86 9.49
N THR A 419 5.53 28.69 9.77
CA THR A 419 6.21 29.46 10.82
C THR A 419 6.33 30.95 10.51
N THR A 420 6.19 31.35 9.24
CA THR A 420 6.26 32.75 8.78
C THR A 420 4.92 33.46 8.96
N THR A 421 3.83 32.94 8.37
CA THR A 421 2.50 33.59 8.42
C THR A 421 1.66 33.17 9.61
N LYS A 422 1.99 32.05 10.25
CA LYS A 422 1.22 31.36 11.30
C LYS A 422 -0.08 30.71 10.83
N ASP A 423 -0.28 30.59 9.52
CA ASP A 423 -1.34 29.75 8.95
C ASP A 423 -1.10 28.28 9.31
N THR A 424 -2.17 27.52 9.49
CA THR A 424 -2.12 26.12 9.89
C THR A 424 -2.96 25.23 8.98
N CYS A 425 -2.60 23.96 8.91
CA CYS A 425 -3.47 22.94 8.36
C CYS A 425 -3.44 21.71 9.26
N ARG A 426 -4.60 21.33 9.79
CA ARG A 426 -4.76 20.10 10.57
C ARG A 426 -5.37 19.01 9.68
N LEU A 427 -4.58 17.99 9.38
CA LEU A 427 -5.01 16.79 8.67
C LEU A 427 -5.30 15.68 9.67
N LYS A 428 -6.38 14.93 9.46
CA LYS A 428 -6.80 13.78 10.24
C LYS A 428 -6.83 12.55 9.36
N PHE A 429 -6.04 11.54 9.70
CA PHE A 429 -6.03 10.23 9.07
C PHE A 429 -6.93 9.30 9.88
N SER A 430 -8.13 9.03 9.34
CA SER A 430 -9.10 8.16 10.02
C SER A 430 -8.57 6.74 10.09
N PRO A 431 -8.39 6.16 11.30
CA PRO A 431 -7.99 4.76 11.44
C PRO A 431 -9.05 3.85 10.85
N TYR A 432 -8.62 2.74 10.27
CA TYR A 432 -9.52 1.69 9.81
C TYR A 432 -10.30 1.11 11.00
N SER A 433 -11.63 1.05 10.85
CA SER A 433 -12.52 0.43 11.83
C SER A 433 -13.54 -0.45 11.13
N TYR A 434 -13.65 -1.70 11.57
CA TYR A 434 -14.58 -2.68 11.02
C TYR A 434 -16.05 -2.28 11.18
N PHE A 435 -16.35 -1.49 12.23
CA PHE A 435 -17.70 -1.05 12.56
C PHE A 435 -18.05 0.32 11.96
N SER A 436 -17.07 1.00 11.37
CA SER A 436 -17.28 2.30 10.76
C SER A 436 -17.90 2.15 9.37
N ARG A 437 -18.88 3.00 9.07
CA ARG A 437 -19.41 3.18 7.71
C ARG A 437 -18.61 4.22 6.90
N GLU A 438 -17.55 4.79 7.49
CA GLU A 438 -16.69 5.75 6.80
C GLU A 438 -15.90 5.08 5.67
N VAL A 439 -15.51 5.91 4.69
CA VAL A 439 -14.59 5.50 3.63
C VAL A 439 -13.27 5.08 4.28
N PRO A 440 -12.75 3.86 4.03
CA PRO A 440 -11.44 3.44 4.52
C PRO A 440 -10.35 4.41 4.05
N ARG A 441 -9.29 4.57 4.85
CA ARG A 441 -8.11 5.41 4.49
C ARG A 441 -8.43 6.89 4.27
N LYS A 442 -9.58 7.33 4.77
CA LYS A 442 -10.04 8.72 4.67
C LYS A 442 -9.08 9.66 5.35
N VAL A 443 -8.80 10.76 4.64
CA VAL A 443 -8.07 11.91 5.17
C VAL A 443 -8.94 13.13 5.01
N THR A 444 -9.10 13.90 6.08
CA THR A 444 -9.78 15.19 6.07
C THR A 444 -8.88 16.24 6.67
N GLY A 445 -8.99 17.49 6.24
CA GLY A 445 -8.29 18.57 6.91
C GLY A 445 -8.96 19.92 6.74
N VAL A 446 -8.50 20.87 7.55
CA VAL A 446 -8.94 22.25 7.54
C VAL A 446 -7.70 23.13 7.45
N VAL A 447 -7.72 24.10 6.54
CA VAL A 447 -6.68 25.14 6.43
C VAL A 447 -7.21 26.41 7.06
N GLU A 448 -6.49 26.92 8.05
CA GLU A 448 -6.85 28.10 8.84
C GLU A 448 -5.78 29.17 8.68
N ASP A 449 -6.21 30.43 8.71
CA ASP A 449 -5.28 31.56 8.84
C ASP A 449 -4.77 31.70 10.27
N ARG A 450 -3.86 32.65 10.48
CA ARG A 450 -3.31 32.99 11.80
C ARG A 450 -4.39 33.30 12.85
N GLU A 451 -5.53 33.84 12.43
CA GLU A 451 -6.64 34.21 13.29
C GLU A 451 -7.53 33.00 13.66
N GLY A 452 -7.27 31.82 13.07
CA GLY A 452 -8.06 30.61 13.26
C GLY A 452 -9.31 30.54 12.37
N THR A 453 -9.38 31.38 11.34
CA THR A 453 -10.50 31.37 10.38
C THR A 453 -10.26 30.29 9.35
N ALA A 454 -11.21 29.37 9.20
CA ALA A 454 -11.13 28.30 8.19
C ALA A 454 -11.39 28.84 6.77
N HIS A 455 -10.45 28.59 5.86
CA HIS A 455 -10.53 29.02 4.45
C HIS A 455 -10.71 27.87 3.46
N TYR A 456 -10.15 26.70 3.75
CA TYR A 456 -10.25 25.52 2.89
C TYR A 456 -10.53 24.25 3.68
N ILE A 457 -11.33 23.37 3.09
CA ILE A 457 -11.48 21.99 3.52
C ILE A 457 -10.72 21.08 2.56
N LEU A 458 -9.92 20.19 3.12
CA LEU A 458 -9.23 19.13 2.40
C LEU A 458 -9.96 17.81 2.64
N SER A 459 -10.13 17.00 1.60
CA SER A 459 -10.78 15.70 1.69
C SER A 459 -10.24 14.74 0.64
N GLY A 460 -10.10 13.47 1.01
CA GLY A 460 -9.61 12.43 0.12
C GLY A 460 -9.29 11.12 0.84
N THR A 461 -8.45 10.31 0.21
CA THR A 461 -7.85 9.12 0.83
C THR A 461 -6.36 9.08 0.53
N TRP A 462 -5.55 8.68 1.51
CA TRP A 462 -4.09 8.68 1.37
C TRP A 462 -3.57 7.69 0.32
N ASP A 463 -4.41 6.76 -0.14
CA ASP A 463 -4.09 5.76 -1.15
C ASP A 463 -4.60 6.08 -2.56
N ASP A 464 -5.36 7.17 -2.76
CA ASP A 464 -5.95 7.49 -4.06
C ASP A 464 -5.81 8.96 -4.46
N LYS A 465 -6.40 9.91 -3.73
CA LYS A 465 -6.44 11.32 -4.13
C LYS A 465 -6.68 12.28 -2.97
N MET A 466 -6.36 13.56 -3.19
CA MET A 466 -6.71 14.68 -2.30
C MET A 466 -7.33 15.83 -3.10
N GLU A 467 -8.38 16.42 -2.55
CA GLU A 467 -9.13 17.54 -3.10
C GLU A 467 -9.22 18.68 -2.07
N SER A 468 -9.31 19.92 -2.55
CA SER A 468 -9.55 21.12 -1.73
C SER A 468 -10.85 21.80 -2.14
N ALA A 469 -11.68 22.16 -1.17
CA ALA A 469 -12.87 22.97 -1.37
C ALA A 469 -12.73 24.30 -0.60
N LYS A 470 -12.83 25.43 -1.30
CA LYS A 470 -12.76 26.76 -0.70
C LYS A 470 -14.05 27.05 0.07
N ILE A 471 -13.92 27.49 1.31
CA ILE A 471 -15.05 27.87 2.18
C ILE A 471 -15.57 29.24 1.72
N VAL A 472 -16.88 29.37 1.63
CA VAL A 472 -17.60 30.60 1.30
C VAL A 472 -18.26 31.17 2.55
N GLU A 473 -18.92 30.30 3.32
CA GLU A 473 -19.58 30.66 4.58
C GLU A 473 -19.36 29.54 5.60
N SER A 474 -19.18 29.94 6.86
CA SER A 474 -19.17 29.05 8.02
C SER A 474 -20.37 29.36 8.89
N SER A 475 -21.20 28.35 9.18
CA SER A 475 -22.31 28.48 10.11
C SER A 475 -22.17 27.45 11.24
N GLN A 476 -22.57 27.82 12.45
CA GLN A 476 -22.70 26.85 13.54
C GLN A 476 -24.04 26.14 13.37
N GLY A 477 -24.02 24.83 13.11
CA GLY A 477 -25.23 24.03 12.97
C GLY A 477 -26.04 24.01 14.26
N GLY A 478 -27.35 24.18 14.16
CA GLY A 478 -28.28 24.01 15.28
C GLY A 478 -28.24 22.57 15.80
N GLY A 479 -27.92 22.39 17.09
CA GLY A 479 -27.72 21.08 17.69
C GLY A 479 -28.98 20.22 17.67
N GLY A 480 -28.86 19.00 17.12
CA GLY A 480 -29.73 17.89 17.47
C GLY A 480 -29.49 17.46 18.93
N SER A 481 -30.37 16.61 19.45
CA SER A 481 -30.53 16.21 20.87
C SER A 481 -29.33 15.57 21.59
N GLU A 482 -28.09 15.69 21.08
CA GLU A 482 -26.85 15.10 21.64
C GLU A 482 -25.70 16.12 21.82
N GLY A 483 -25.99 17.42 21.95
CA GLY A 483 -25.11 18.35 22.66
C GLY A 483 -23.76 18.75 22.05
N LYS A 484 -23.32 18.22 20.89
CA LYS A 484 -22.13 18.72 20.17
C LYS A 484 -22.52 19.53 18.93
N GLN A 485 -22.21 20.83 18.93
CA GLN A 485 -22.42 21.70 17.77
C GLN A 485 -21.47 21.29 16.63
N LYS A 486 -22.03 20.84 15.51
CA LYS A 486 -21.25 20.53 14.28
C LYS A 486 -21.14 21.79 13.43
N THR A 487 -19.91 22.20 13.11
CA THR A 487 -19.67 23.34 12.20
C THR A 487 -20.07 22.95 10.79
N VAL A 488 -20.89 23.76 10.13
CA VAL A 488 -21.30 23.53 8.74
C VAL A 488 -20.57 24.53 7.84
N TYR A 489 -19.71 24.01 6.96
CA TYR A 489 -19.00 24.80 5.97
C TYR A 489 -19.72 24.72 4.63
N GLN A 490 -20.12 25.87 4.10
CA GLN A 490 -20.57 25.99 2.73
C GLN A 490 -19.36 26.24 1.83
N THR A 491 -19.12 25.36 0.87
CA THR A 491 -17.91 25.40 0.02
C THR A 491 -18.24 25.58 -1.45
N LEU A 492 -17.25 26.05 -2.20
CA LEU A 492 -17.22 25.91 -3.66
C LEU A 492 -17.02 24.43 -4.06
N GLN A 493 -17.11 24.15 -5.37
CA GLN A 493 -16.81 22.82 -5.89
C GLN A 493 -15.37 22.39 -5.53
N PRO A 494 -15.16 21.14 -5.07
CA PRO A 494 -13.83 20.63 -4.80
C PRO A 494 -12.93 20.64 -6.05
N LYS A 495 -11.67 21.02 -5.86
CA LYS A 495 -10.61 20.98 -6.88
C LYS A 495 -9.62 19.88 -6.53
N LEU A 496 -9.28 19.05 -7.51
CA LEU A 496 -8.25 18.02 -7.37
C LEU A 496 -6.87 18.65 -7.15
N LEU A 497 -6.22 18.29 -6.05
CA LEU A 497 -4.85 18.70 -5.75
C LEU A 497 -3.85 17.64 -6.19
N TRP A 498 -4.12 16.38 -5.84
CA TRP A 498 -3.25 15.23 -6.04
C TRP A 498 -4.05 13.98 -6.37
N LYS A 499 -3.48 13.11 -7.23
CA LYS A 499 -4.00 11.79 -7.59
C LYS A 499 -2.82 10.83 -7.69
N LYS A 500 -2.96 9.64 -7.11
CA LYS A 500 -1.95 8.59 -7.13
C LYS A 500 -1.66 8.13 -8.56
N TYR A 501 -0.38 7.97 -8.89
CA TYR A 501 0.03 7.38 -10.16
C TYR A 501 -0.33 5.88 -10.22
N PRO A 502 -0.75 5.37 -11.39
CA PRO A 502 -0.96 3.94 -11.56
C PRO A 502 0.37 3.20 -11.36
N LEU A 503 0.29 2.03 -10.74
CA LEU A 503 1.46 1.16 -10.63
C LEU A 503 1.85 0.59 -12.01
N PRO A 504 3.14 0.33 -12.25
CA PRO A 504 3.60 -0.38 -13.45
C PRO A 504 2.92 -1.75 -13.61
N GLU A 505 2.84 -2.23 -14.85
CA GLU A 505 2.36 -3.58 -15.12
C GLU A 505 3.24 -4.64 -14.43
N ASN A 506 2.60 -5.63 -13.78
CA ASN A 506 3.23 -6.67 -12.98
C ASN A 506 3.98 -6.16 -11.73
N ALA A 507 3.57 -5.01 -11.18
CA ALA A 507 4.18 -4.44 -9.98
C ALA A 507 4.21 -5.44 -8.80
N GLU A 508 3.25 -6.35 -8.69
CA GLU A 508 3.22 -7.42 -7.67
C GLU A 508 4.46 -8.33 -7.70
N ASN A 509 5.07 -8.52 -8.87
CA ASN A 509 6.32 -9.26 -9.03
C ASN A 509 7.55 -8.38 -8.76
N MET A 510 7.40 -7.07 -8.79
CA MET A 510 8.46 -6.07 -8.57
C MET A 510 8.24 -5.32 -7.25
N HIS A 511 7.89 -6.04 -6.19
CA HIS A 511 7.71 -5.49 -4.83
C HIS A 511 6.70 -4.33 -4.71
N PHE A 512 5.74 -4.24 -5.63
CA PHE A 512 4.80 -3.13 -5.77
C PHE A 512 5.48 -1.75 -5.87
N PHE A 513 6.67 -1.69 -6.47
CA PHE A 513 7.39 -0.44 -6.67
C PHE A 513 6.64 0.48 -7.64
N SER A 514 6.61 1.77 -7.30
CA SER A 514 6.22 2.84 -8.20
C SER A 514 7.25 3.02 -9.33
N SER A 515 6.92 3.86 -10.31
CA SER A 515 7.88 4.23 -11.36
C SER A 515 9.13 4.87 -10.78
N LEU A 516 9.03 5.74 -9.77
CA LEU A 516 10.20 6.33 -9.11
C LEU A 516 11.00 5.25 -8.35
N ALA A 517 10.33 4.44 -7.52
CA ALA A 517 10.96 3.41 -6.70
C ALA A 517 11.76 2.41 -7.53
N LEU A 518 11.25 2.05 -8.72
CA LEU A 518 11.99 1.23 -9.68
C LEU A 518 13.33 1.84 -10.05
N THR A 519 13.48 3.17 -10.14
CA THR A 519 14.74 3.83 -10.52
C THR A 519 15.73 4.01 -9.36
N LEU A 520 15.29 3.91 -8.10
CA LEU A 520 16.09 4.36 -6.96
C LEU A 520 17.38 3.56 -6.75
N ASN A 521 17.36 2.28 -7.10
CA ASN A 521 18.50 1.37 -6.99
C ASN A 521 19.14 1.03 -8.35
N GLU A 522 18.80 1.77 -9.41
CA GLU A 522 19.50 1.71 -10.69
C GLU A 522 20.96 2.16 -10.47
N PRO A 523 21.98 1.42 -10.96
CA PRO A 523 23.37 1.85 -10.87
C PRO A 523 23.60 3.24 -11.47
N GLU A 524 24.36 4.07 -10.77
CA GLU A 524 24.80 5.38 -11.23
C GLU A 524 26.32 5.47 -11.10
N GLU A 525 26.97 6.11 -12.09
CA GLU A 525 28.42 6.30 -12.08
C GLU A 525 28.81 7.46 -11.17
N GLY A 526 29.99 7.36 -10.58
CA GLY A 526 30.60 8.45 -9.81
C GLY A 526 29.90 8.77 -8.48
N VAL A 527 29.02 7.90 -7.99
CA VAL A 527 28.41 7.99 -6.65
C VAL A 527 29.45 7.75 -5.55
N ALA A 528 29.15 8.18 -4.32
CA ALA A 528 30.02 7.92 -3.17
C ALA A 528 30.18 6.41 -2.91
N PRO A 529 31.34 5.94 -2.39
CA PRO A 529 31.53 4.53 -2.03
C PRO A 529 30.61 4.05 -0.90
N THR A 530 29.95 4.98 -0.20
CA THR A 530 28.93 4.75 0.83
C THR A 530 27.51 4.74 0.27
N ASP A 531 27.31 4.94 -1.04
CA ASP A 531 25.97 5.01 -1.65
C ASP A 531 25.23 3.66 -1.58
N SER A 532 23.94 3.69 -1.21
CA SER A 532 23.10 2.49 -1.09
C SER A 532 23.07 1.63 -2.37
N ARG A 533 23.30 2.18 -3.56
CA ARG A 533 23.36 1.39 -4.82
C ARG A 533 24.53 0.41 -4.88
N LEU A 534 25.60 0.68 -4.11
CA LEU A 534 26.81 -0.13 -4.01
C LEU A 534 26.72 -1.18 -2.88
N ARG A 535 25.61 -1.18 -2.13
CA ARG A 535 25.37 -2.10 -1.03
C ARG A 535 25.16 -3.54 -1.54
N PRO A 536 26.03 -4.50 -1.21
CA PRO A 536 26.07 -5.79 -1.91
C PRO A 536 24.91 -6.73 -1.56
N ASP A 537 24.45 -6.78 -0.30
CA ASP A 537 23.29 -7.59 0.11
C ASP A 537 21.99 -7.12 -0.57
N GLN A 538 21.81 -5.80 -0.67
CA GLN A 538 20.69 -5.20 -1.37
C GLN A 538 20.71 -5.51 -2.89
N ARG A 539 21.89 -5.42 -3.53
CA ARG A 539 22.03 -5.73 -4.96
C ARG A 539 21.72 -7.19 -5.26
N LEU A 540 22.30 -8.11 -4.50
CA LEU A 540 22.06 -9.55 -4.64
C LEU A 540 20.57 -9.88 -4.44
N MET A 541 19.90 -9.22 -3.49
CA MET A 541 18.46 -9.38 -3.31
C MET A 541 17.66 -8.96 -4.54
N GLU A 542 17.98 -7.80 -5.14
CA GLU A 542 17.32 -7.30 -6.35
C GLU A 542 17.50 -8.25 -7.54
N GLU A 543 18.65 -8.93 -7.61
CA GLU A 543 18.98 -9.92 -8.65
C GLU A 543 18.33 -11.29 -8.39
N GLY A 544 17.60 -11.47 -7.28
CA GLY A 544 16.97 -12.75 -6.91
C GLY A 544 17.90 -13.74 -6.21
N LEU A 545 19.15 -13.34 -5.93
CA LEU A 545 20.21 -14.12 -5.27
C LEU A 545 20.09 -14.03 -3.74
N TRP A 546 18.97 -14.52 -3.19
CA TRP A 546 18.57 -14.26 -1.80
C TRP A 546 19.43 -14.96 -0.75
N ASP A 547 19.98 -16.15 -1.05
CA ASP A 547 20.88 -16.85 -0.12
C ASP A 547 22.22 -16.11 -0.01
N GLU A 548 22.78 -15.66 -1.13
CA GLU A 548 24.01 -14.86 -1.15
C GLU A 548 23.79 -13.48 -0.51
N ALA A 549 22.61 -12.88 -0.73
CA ALA A 549 22.21 -11.65 -0.06
C ALA A 549 22.17 -11.82 1.47
N ASN A 550 21.63 -12.94 1.98
CA ASN A 550 21.63 -13.24 3.42
C ASN A 550 23.06 -13.36 3.98
N ILE A 551 23.98 -13.99 3.25
CA ILE A 551 25.40 -14.11 3.64
C ILE A 551 26.06 -12.73 3.70
N GLN A 552 25.90 -11.89 2.67
CA GLN A 552 26.47 -10.53 2.68
C GLN A 552 25.85 -9.67 3.78
N LYS A 553 24.54 -9.78 4.03
CA LYS A 553 23.86 -9.05 5.09
C LYS A 553 24.46 -9.36 6.46
N GLN A 554 24.63 -10.66 6.76
CA GLN A 554 25.27 -11.07 8.02
C GLN A 554 26.69 -10.54 8.16
N ARG A 555 27.49 -10.57 7.08
CA ARG A 555 28.85 -10.03 7.05
C ARG A 555 28.87 -8.53 7.35
N LEU A 556 28.00 -7.75 6.71
CA LEU A 556 27.91 -6.30 6.89
C LEU A 556 27.47 -5.93 8.31
N GLU A 557 26.40 -6.57 8.81
CA GLU A 557 25.89 -6.32 10.15
C GLU A 557 26.93 -6.69 11.23
N GLU A 558 27.63 -7.82 11.08
CA GLU A 558 28.65 -8.25 12.04
C GLU A 558 29.85 -7.29 12.04
N ARG A 559 30.30 -6.82 10.87
CA ARG A 559 31.35 -5.79 10.77
C ARG A 559 30.94 -4.51 11.47
N GLN A 560 29.71 -4.02 11.25
CA GLN A 560 29.20 -2.82 11.89
C GLN A 560 29.11 -3.00 13.42
N ARG A 561 28.68 -4.17 13.91
CA ARG A 561 28.66 -4.50 15.35
C ARG A 561 30.06 -4.48 15.95
N GLN A 562 31.07 -4.99 15.24
CA GLN A 562 32.47 -4.96 15.68
C GLN A 562 33.02 -3.53 15.73
N GLU A 563 32.75 -2.71 14.73
CA GLU A 563 33.16 -1.30 14.71
C GLU A 563 32.48 -0.47 15.81
N ARG A 564 31.21 -0.76 16.10
CA ARG A 564 30.49 -0.18 17.26
C ARG A 564 31.19 -0.55 18.58
N LYS A 565 31.47 -1.84 18.82
CA LYS A 565 32.18 -2.30 20.02
C LYS A 565 33.55 -1.63 20.18
N LYS A 566 34.29 -1.45 19.08
CA LYS A 566 35.58 -0.73 19.08
C LYS A 566 35.41 0.74 19.49
N ARG A 567 34.40 1.43 18.96
CA ARG A 567 34.10 2.83 19.32
C ARG A 567 33.69 2.96 20.79
N GLU A 568 32.80 2.09 21.27
CA GLU A 568 32.38 2.06 22.68
C GLU A 568 33.56 1.80 23.63
N ALA A 569 34.43 0.83 23.29
CA ALA A 569 35.62 0.53 24.08
C ALA A 569 36.65 1.67 24.11
N ASN A 570 36.72 2.48 23.05
CA ASN A 570 37.59 3.66 22.99
C ASN A 570 36.99 4.86 23.75
N CYS A 571 35.68 5.05 23.69
CA CYS A 571 34.96 6.09 24.43
C CYS A 571 35.10 5.88 25.95
N CYS A 572 35.03 4.64 26.44
CA CYS A 572 35.27 4.33 27.86
C CYS A 572 36.71 4.65 28.36
N LYS A 573 37.67 4.93 27.48
CA LYS A 573 39.08 5.22 27.84
C LYS A 573 39.44 6.70 27.80
N SER A 574 38.56 7.55 27.28
CA SER A 574 38.84 8.97 27.05
C SER A 574 37.55 9.74 27.29
N GLN A 575 37.53 10.60 28.32
CA GLN A 575 36.33 11.30 28.81
C GLN A 575 35.67 12.26 27.80
N ASP A 576 36.29 12.50 26.63
CA ASP A 576 35.85 13.47 25.62
C ASP A 576 35.86 12.92 24.17
N ILE A 577 35.36 11.71 23.91
CA ILE A 577 35.13 11.26 22.51
C ILE A 577 33.64 11.39 22.18
N GLU A 578 33.32 12.42 21.40
CA GLU A 578 32.01 12.61 20.76
C GLU A 578 31.57 11.34 20.00
N GLY A 579 30.26 11.11 19.97
CA GLY A 579 29.65 10.03 19.20
C GLY A 579 30.01 10.07 17.71
N TYR A 580 29.47 9.13 16.93
CA TYR A 580 29.67 9.17 15.47
C TYR A 580 29.26 10.52 14.90
N GLN A 581 30.16 11.18 14.18
CA GLN A 581 29.91 12.42 13.47
C GLN A 581 29.58 12.12 12.01
N PRO A 582 28.39 12.51 11.52
CA PRO A 582 28.04 12.39 10.11
C PRO A 582 28.98 13.20 9.21
N LEU A 583 29.25 12.67 8.01
CA LEU A 583 30.19 13.30 7.09
C LEU A 583 29.60 14.50 6.37
N TRP A 584 28.30 14.47 6.05
CA TRP A 584 27.65 15.46 5.18
C TRP A 584 26.64 16.35 5.90
N PHE A 585 26.32 16.02 7.15
CA PHE A 585 25.35 16.72 7.98
C PHE A 585 25.96 17.16 9.30
N ASP A 586 25.53 18.32 9.81
CA ASP A 586 25.87 18.80 11.14
C ASP A 586 24.61 18.93 11.99
N ARG A 587 24.72 18.50 13.25
CA ARG A 587 23.67 18.70 14.25
C ARG A 587 23.67 20.15 14.70
N LYS A 588 22.55 20.86 14.55
CA LYS A 588 22.35 22.22 15.05
C LYS A 588 20.95 22.37 15.63
N THR A 589 20.76 23.36 16.49
CA THR A 589 19.42 23.74 16.95
C THR A 589 18.74 24.60 15.89
N ASP A 590 17.52 24.23 15.49
CA ASP A 590 16.70 25.03 14.60
C ASP A 590 16.22 26.29 15.33
N GLU A 591 16.47 27.47 14.77
CA GLU A 591 16.12 28.75 15.42
C GLU A 591 14.61 28.98 15.49
N ASN A 592 13.83 28.35 14.60
CA ASN A 592 12.37 28.55 14.53
C ASN A 592 11.62 27.60 15.45
N THR A 593 12.06 26.34 15.58
CA THR A 593 11.40 25.33 16.43
C THR A 593 12.07 25.12 17.78
N GLY A 594 13.35 25.44 17.91
CA GLY A 594 14.16 25.16 19.11
C GLY A 594 14.65 23.71 19.19
N ASP A 595 14.33 22.86 18.20
CA ASP A 595 14.70 21.45 18.21
C ASP A 595 16.11 21.22 17.66
N ALA A 596 16.80 20.21 18.18
CA ALA A 596 18.04 19.75 17.56
C ALA A 596 17.73 18.99 16.27
N THR A 597 18.20 19.51 15.13
CA THR A 597 18.04 18.91 13.80
C THR A 597 19.38 18.78 13.08
N TYR A 598 19.37 18.14 11.91
CA TYR A 598 20.57 17.91 11.10
C TYR A 598 20.48 18.69 9.80
N PHE A 599 21.44 19.60 9.59
CA PHE A 599 21.52 20.41 8.39
C PHE A 599 22.62 19.89 7.47
N TYR A 600 22.33 19.84 6.17
CA TYR A 600 23.34 19.58 5.16
C TYR A 600 24.38 20.71 5.19
N LYS A 601 25.67 20.35 5.35
CA LYS A 601 26.74 21.34 5.50
C LYS A 601 27.47 21.68 4.20
N GLY A 602 27.09 21.04 3.09
CA GLY A 602 27.82 21.12 1.83
C GLY A 602 28.91 20.06 1.71
N GLY A 603 29.61 20.06 0.58
CA GLY A 603 30.77 19.21 0.34
C GLY A 603 30.47 17.92 -0.43
N TYR A 604 29.26 17.35 -0.34
CA TYR A 604 28.93 16.10 -1.02
C TYR A 604 28.98 16.26 -2.54
N TRP A 605 28.25 17.26 -3.05
CA TRP A 605 28.17 17.52 -4.50
C TRP A 605 29.51 17.99 -5.07
N GLU A 606 30.28 18.75 -4.30
CA GLU A 606 31.62 19.21 -4.65
C GLU A 606 32.63 18.04 -4.68
N ALA A 607 32.50 17.09 -3.74
CA ALA A 607 33.28 15.86 -3.74
C ALA A 607 32.93 14.97 -4.95
N LYS A 608 31.64 14.88 -5.30
CA LYS A 608 31.16 14.18 -6.49
C LYS A 608 31.70 14.81 -7.77
N GLU A 609 31.60 16.13 -7.93
CA GLU A 609 32.11 16.84 -9.11
C GLU A 609 33.62 16.61 -9.30
N ARG A 610 34.37 16.58 -8.20
CA ARG A 610 35.82 16.32 -8.21
C ARG A 610 36.18 14.83 -8.21
N GLN A 611 35.20 13.93 -8.12
CA GLN A 611 35.37 12.49 -7.93
C GLN A 611 36.36 12.15 -6.79
N ASN A 612 36.30 12.92 -5.69
CA ASN A 612 37.20 12.76 -4.55
C ASN A 612 36.43 12.28 -3.31
N TRP A 613 36.45 10.96 -3.11
CA TRP A 613 35.80 10.28 -1.99
C TRP A 613 36.76 9.90 -0.86
N SER A 614 37.91 10.56 -0.76
CA SER A 614 38.95 10.22 0.25
C SER A 614 38.48 10.34 1.70
N GLN A 615 37.45 11.15 1.97
CA GLN A 615 36.84 11.31 3.29
C GLN A 615 35.81 10.23 3.62
N CYS A 616 35.30 9.50 2.63
CA CYS A 616 34.25 8.51 2.84
C CYS A 616 34.80 7.25 3.54
N PRO A 617 34.11 6.76 4.59
CA PRO A 617 34.47 5.51 5.23
C PRO A 617 34.20 4.30 4.31
N ARG A 618 34.91 3.19 4.54
CA ARG A 618 34.65 1.91 3.89
C ARG A 618 33.66 1.10 4.73
N ILE A 619 32.37 1.16 4.40
CA ILE A 619 31.29 0.53 5.19
C ILE A 619 30.75 -0.78 4.59
N PHE A 620 30.97 -1.05 3.31
CA PHE A 620 30.62 -2.31 2.65
C PHE A 620 31.75 -3.36 2.71
#